data_AF-A0A4Y6GTH0-F1
#
_entry.id   AF-A0A4Y6GTH0-F1
#
_cell.length_a   1.000
_cell.length_b   1.000
_cell.length_c   1.000
_cell.angle_alpha   90.00
_cell.angle_beta   90.00
_cell.angle_gamma   90.00
#
_symmetry.space_group_name_H-M   'P 1'
#
loop_
_entity.id
_entity.type
_entity.pdbx_description
1 polymer ?
#
loop_
_entity_poly.entity_id
_entity_poly.type
_entity_poly.pdbx_seq_one_letter_code
_entity_poly.pdbx_strand_id
1 'polypeptide(L)'
;IFTAQGLRDRRVRLSINVARQFFDLQDLLGFDKASKTLEWLLTKSRRAIKQLGTRNKHLTCSTSTGRSKSLTSSSGCDDDDADSDTNEVENVASREKEVMLMMKKKMKESESESANVYGTKDSRA
;
A
#
# COMPACT_ATOMS: atom_id res chain seq x y z
N ILE A 1 0.08 -9.70 3.38
CA ILE A 1 0.86 -8.51 3.82
C ILE A 1 1.27 -8.71 5.26
N PHE A 2 2.51 -8.38 5.60
CA PHE A 2 2.94 -8.36 7.00
C PHE A 2 2.58 -7.00 7.59
N THR A 3 1.89 -6.99 8.73
CA THR A 3 1.48 -5.77 9.45
C THR A 3 1.99 -5.85 10.88
N ALA A 4 1.99 -4.73 11.62
CA ALA A 4 2.30 -4.73 13.05
C ALA A 4 1.39 -5.67 13.87
N GLN A 5 0.23 -6.05 13.32
CA GLN A 5 -0.74 -6.97 13.90
C GLN A 5 -0.63 -8.39 13.31
N GLY A 6 0.47 -8.72 12.61
CA GLY A 6 0.73 -10.03 12.00
C GLY A 6 0.44 -10.11 10.50
N LEU A 7 0.45 -11.33 9.96
CA LEU A 7 0.17 -11.62 8.54
C LEU A 7 -1.31 -11.45 8.22
N ARG A 8 -1.63 -10.70 7.16
CA ARG A 8 -2.99 -10.47 6.64
C ARG A 8 -3.10 -10.90 5.18
N ASP A 9 -4.26 -11.40 4.76
CA ASP A 9 -4.57 -11.58 3.34
C ASP A 9 -4.62 -10.22 2.63
N ARG A 10 -4.23 -10.20 1.35
CA ARG A 10 -4.32 -9.01 0.49
C ARG A 10 -5.67 -8.88 -0.20
N ARG A 11 -6.46 -9.95 -0.27
CA ARG A 11 -7.73 -9.97 -0.99
C ARG A 11 -8.83 -9.39 -0.12
N VAL A 12 -9.63 -8.52 -0.73
CA VAL A 12 -10.84 -7.98 -0.11
C VAL A 12 -12.04 -8.67 -0.76
N ARG A 13 -12.92 -9.26 0.05
CA ARG A 13 -14.18 -9.85 -0.41
C ARG A 13 -15.29 -8.84 -0.16
N LEU A 14 -15.91 -8.36 -1.22
CA LEU A 14 -17.03 -7.41 -1.14
C LEU A 14 -18.36 -8.16 -1.07
N SER A 15 -19.35 -7.55 -0.41
CA SER A 15 -20.73 -8.02 -0.53
C SER A 15 -21.26 -7.72 -1.94
N ILE A 16 -22.29 -8.45 -2.38
CA ILE A 16 -22.84 -8.29 -3.73
C ILE A 16 -23.28 -6.85 -4.04
N ASN A 17 -23.90 -6.18 -3.06
CA ASN A 17 -24.38 -4.80 -3.23
C ASN A 17 -23.22 -3.81 -3.38
N VAL A 18 -22.16 -3.97 -2.57
CA VAL A 18 -20.98 -3.10 -2.63
C VAL A 18 -20.17 -3.38 -3.89
N ALA A 19 -20.05 -4.65 -4.29
CA ALA A 19 -19.36 -5.04 -5.52
C ALA A 19 -19.96 -4.35 -6.74
N ARG A 20 -21.29 -4.28 -6.85
CA ARG A 20 -21.97 -3.56 -7.95
C ARG A 20 -21.52 -2.11 -8.04
N GLN A 21 -21.69 -1.35 -6.97
CA GLN A 21 -21.31 0.07 -6.92
C GLN A 21 -19.80 0.27 -7.15
N PHE A 22 -18.97 -0.65 -6.65
CA PHE A 22 -17.53 -0.58 -6.82
C PHE A 22 -17.10 -0.80 -8.27
N PHE A 23 -17.65 -1.80 -8.96
CA PHE A 23 -17.31 -2.07 -10.35
C PHE A 23 -17.90 -1.03 -11.31
N ASP A 24 -19.11 -0.51 -11.04
CA ASP A 24 -19.67 0.60 -11.80
C ASP A 24 -18.75 1.85 -11.73
N LEU A 25 -18.19 2.12 -10.55
CA LEU A 25 -17.20 3.19 -10.38
C LEU A 25 -15.88 2.88 -11.10
N GLN A 26 -15.42 1.63 -11.06
CA GLN A 26 -14.20 1.22 -11.77
C GLN A 26 -14.33 1.45 -13.28
N ASP A 27 -15.48 1.10 -13.85
CA ASP A 27 -15.78 1.30 -15.27
C ASP A 27 -15.88 2.79 -15.61
N LEU A 28 -16.51 3.59 -14.74
CA LEU A 28 -16.60 5.04 -14.90
C LEU A 28 -15.23 5.73 -14.89
N LEU A 29 -14.30 5.25 -14.06
CA LEU A 29 -12.92 5.76 -14.00
C LEU A 29 -12.04 5.19 -15.12
N GLY A 30 -12.51 4.17 -15.86
CA GLY A 30 -11.75 3.50 -16.90
C GLY A 30 -10.55 2.72 -16.39
N PHE A 31 -10.57 2.24 -15.15
CA PHE A 31 -9.45 1.52 -14.57
C PHE A 31 -9.52 0.02 -14.84
N ASP A 32 -8.44 -0.54 -15.38
CA ASP A 32 -8.30 -1.99 -15.61
C ASP A 32 -8.11 -2.80 -14.30
N LYS A 33 -7.57 -2.17 -13.25
CA LYS A 33 -7.28 -2.82 -11.97
C LYS A 33 -8.07 -2.19 -10.83
N ALA A 34 -8.83 -3.02 -10.12
CA ALA A 34 -9.57 -2.64 -8.90
C ALA A 34 -8.70 -1.96 -7.83
N SER A 35 -7.40 -2.29 -7.75
CA SER A 35 -6.48 -1.64 -6.82
C SER A 35 -6.32 -0.14 -7.09
N LYS A 36 -6.38 0.30 -8.36
CA LYS A 36 -6.32 1.72 -8.74
C LYS A 36 -7.59 2.45 -8.31
N THR A 37 -8.75 1.82 -8.45
CA THR A 37 -10.03 2.37 -7.95
C THR A 37 -9.99 2.55 -6.43
N LEU A 38 -9.42 1.59 -5.72
CA LEU A 38 -9.28 1.66 -4.26
C LEU A 38 -8.30 2.75 -3.83
N GLU A 39 -7.19 2.92 -4.54
CA GLU A 39 -6.24 4.02 -4.33
C GLU A 39 -6.88 5.39 -4.58
N TRP A 40 -7.65 5.52 -5.66
CA TRP A 40 -8.42 6.72 -5.96
C TRP A 40 -9.44 7.04 -4.86
N LEU A 41 -10.18 6.04 -4.38
CA LEU A 41 -11.14 6.20 -3.28
C LEU A 41 -10.46 6.68 -1.99
N LEU A 42 -9.31 6.10 -1.62
CA LEU A 42 -8.55 6.52 -0.44
C LEU A 42 -8.01 7.94 -0.59
N THR A 43 -7.56 8.31 -1.79
CA THR A 43 -7.09 9.65 -2.13
C THR A 43 -8.21 10.68 -2.04
N LYS A 44 -9.38 10.40 -2.61
CA LYS A 44 -10.52 11.32 -2.60
C LYS A 44 -11.15 11.46 -1.21
N SER A 45 -11.09 10.42 -0.39
CA SER A 45 -11.66 10.41 0.97
C SER A 45 -10.70 10.87 2.08
N ARG A 46 -9.46 11.29 1.77
CA ARG A 46 -8.45 11.72 2.76
C ARG A 46 -8.99 12.71 3.80
N ARG A 47 -9.74 13.73 3.36
CA ARG A 47 -10.32 14.73 4.27
C ARG A 47 -11.32 14.12 5.25
N ALA A 48 -12.23 13.29 4.76
CA ALA A 48 -13.23 12.62 5.60
C ALA A 48 -12.56 11.66 6.61
N ILE A 49 -11.51 10.95 6.20
CA ILE A 49 -10.72 10.08 7.09
C ILE A 49 -10.01 10.90 8.17
N LYS A 50 -9.36 12.02 7.81
CA LYS A 50 -8.70 12.91 8.78
C LYS A 50 -9.68 13.44 9.83
N GLN A 51 -10.84 13.94 9.39
CA GLN A 51 -11.90 14.45 10.28
C GLN A 51 -12.46 13.36 11.21
N LEU A 52 -12.61 12.12 10.73
CA LEU A 52 -13.01 10.99 11.57
C LEU A 52 -11.95 10.69 12.65
N GLY A 53 -10.67 10.71 12.26
CA GLY A 53 -9.55 10.47 13.17
C GLY A 53 -9.45 11.51 14.29
N THR A 54 -9.73 12.78 14.02
CA THR A 54 -9.75 13.84 15.04
C THR A 54 -10.97 13.70 15.96
N ARG A 55 -12.15 13.38 15.43
CA ARG A 55 -13.36 13.13 16.23
C ARG A 55 -13.18 11.97 17.23
N ASN A 56 -12.54 10.88 16.81
CA ASN A 56 -12.26 9.75 17.70
C ASN A 56 -11.27 10.08 18.82
N LYS A 57 -10.37 11.06 18.63
CA LYS A 57 -9.44 11.53 19.68
C LYS A 57 -10.12 12.44 20.70
N HIS A 58 -11.14 13.19 20.30
CA HIS A 58 -11.91 14.06 21.20
C HIS A 58 -12.88 13.25 22.11
N LEU A 59 -13.26 12.04 21.72
CA LEU A 59 -14.12 11.17 22.54
C LEU A 59 -13.41 10.58 23.77
N THR A 60 -12.07 10.60 23.82
CA THR A 60 -11.29 10.06 24.95
C THR A 60 -10.98 11.10 26.04
N CYS A 61 -11.44 12.35 25.91
CA CYS A 61 -11.32 13.37 26.96
C CYS A 61 -12.70 13.69 27.57
N SER A 62 -13.30 12.72 28.27
CA SER A 62 -14.47 12.98 29.10
C SER A 62 -14.46 12.05 30.30
N THR A 63 -13.62 12.37 31.30
CA THR A 63 -13.94 12.34 32.74
C THR A 63 -12.68 12.58 33.57
N SER A 64 -12.48 13.81 34.03
CA SER A 64 -12.19 14.10 35.44
C SER A 64 -12.37 15.60 35.68
N THR A 65 -13.49 15.92 36.32
CA THR A 65 -13.83 17.18 36.99
C THR A 65 -12.63 17.81 37.69
N GLY A 66 -12.33 19.08 37.37
CA GLY A 66 -11.30 19.83 38.09
C GLY A 66 -10.91 21.18 37.50
N ARG A 67 -11.83 22.16 37.60
CA ARG A 67 -11.52 23.62 37.72
C ARG A 67 -10.92 24.35 36.50
N SER A 68 -11.67 25.41 36.12
CA SER A 68 -11.18 26.73 35.71
C SER A 68 -10.73 27.00 34.26
N LYS A 69 -11.58 27.77 33.56
CA LYS A 69 -11.28 28.92 32.67
C LYS A 69 -10.14 28.79 31.63
N SER A 70 -10.51 28.60 30.37
CA SER A 70 -10.18 29.57 29.30
C SER A 70 -11.15 29.41 28.12
N LEU A 71 -11.74 30.54 27.74
CA LEU A 71 -12.42 30.76 26.47
C LEU A 71 -11.33 30.88 25.39
N THR A 72 -11.71 30.64 24.14
CA THR A 72 -10.89 30.76 22.91
C THR A 72 -9.76 29.73 22.77
N SER A 73 -10.10 28.58 22.19
CA SER A 73 -9.28 28.01 21.12
C SER A 73 -10.03 28.30 19.83
N SER A 74 -9.61 29.38 19.15
CA SER A 74 -9.88 29.60 17.73
C SER A 74 -9.68 28.28 17.00
N SER A 75 -10.77 27.71 16.48
CA SER A 75 -10.69 26.63 15.50
C SER A 75 -10.18 27.26 14.21
N GLY A 76 -8.86 27.42 14.11
CA GLY A 76 -8.20 27.73 12.86
C GLY A 76 -8.48 26.60 11.89
N CYS A 77 -9.48 26.78 11.03
CA CYS A 77 -9.65 26.00 9.82
C CYS A 77 -8.75 26.63 8.75
N ASP A 78 -7.44 26.54 8.97
CA ASP A 78 -6.46 26.75 7.90
C ASP A 78 -6.41 25.41 7.14
N ASP A 79 -7.22 25.30 6.08
CA ASP A 79 -7.16 24.20 5.11
C ASP A 79 -7.23 24.80 3.69
N ASP A 80 -6.40 25.79 3.42
CA ASP A 80 -5.96 26.12 2.06
C ASP A 80 -4.71 25.29 1.77
N ASP A 81 -4.89 24.11 1.19
CA ASP A 81 -3.79 23.41 0.52
C ASP A 81 -4.29 22.79 -0.78
N ALA A 82 -3.61 23.21 -1.84
CA ALA A 82 -3.91 22.96 -3.22
C ALA A 82 -4.00 21.47 -3.54
N ASP A 83 -5.01 21.12 -4.33
CA ASP A 83 -5.10 19.87 -5.08
C ASP A 83 -3.94 19.82 -6.08
N SER A 84 -2.76 19.38 -5.62
CA SER A 84 -1.66 19.04 -6.51
C SER A 84 -1.94 17.65 -7.07
N ASP A 85 -2.62 17.66 -8.21
CA ASP A 85 -2.85 16.51 -9.07
C ASP A 85 -1.49 16.12 -9.70
N THR A 86 -0.64 15.41 -8.97
CA THR A 86 0.55 14.74 -9.53
C THR A 86 0.21 13.30 -9.84
N ASN A 87 -0.35 13.14 -11.03
CA ASN A 87 -0.65 11.87 -11.65
C ASN A 87 0.65 11.22 -12.18
N GLU A 88 1.49 10.69 -11.29
CA GLU A 88 2.65 9.86 -11.68
C GLU A 88 2.30 8.37 -11.53
N VAL A 89 1.45 7.89 -12.43
CA VAL A 89 1.16 6.46 -12.62
C VAL A 89 2.14 5.85 -13.61
N GLU A 90 3.43 5.82 -13.29
CA GLU A 90 4.36 4.89 -13.94
C GLU A 90 5.33 4.31 -12.92
N ASN A 91 5.73 3.06 -13.18
CA ASN A 91 6.93 2.41 -12.62
C ASN A 91 6.80 1.37 -11.49
N VAL A 92 5.67 0.67 -11.33
CA VAL A 92 5.64 -0.59 -10.55
C VAL A 92 6.14 -1.79 -11.37
N ALA A 93 6.06 -1.72 -12.71
CA ALA A 93 6.43 -2.82 -13.61
C ALA A 93 7.95 -3.06 -13.73
N SER A 94 8.79 -2.06 -13.44
CA SER A 94 10.25 -2.18 -13.64
C SER A 94 10.94 -2.97 -12.52
N ARG A 95 10.41 -2.89 -11.29
CA ARG A 95 10.99 -3.63 -10.14
C ARG A 95 10.83 -5.15 -10.25
N GLU A 96 9.74 -5.63 -10.84
CA GLU A 96 9.52 -7.08 -10.99
C GLU A 96 10.42 -7.71 -12.06
N LYS A 97 10.74 -6.96 -13.13
CA LYS A 97 11.67 -7.42 -14.18
C LYS A 97 13.11 -7.53 -13.66
N GLU A 98 13.55 -6.57 -12.85
CA GLU A 98 14.87 -6.55 -12.21
C GLU A 98 15.09 -7.81 -11.34
N VAL A 99 14.12 -8.12 -10.46
CA VAL A 99 14.18 -9.27 -9.55
C VAL A 99 14.21 -10.59 -10.32
N MET A 100 13.42 -10.69 -11.40
CA MET A 100 13.41 -11.89 -12.25
C MET A 100 14.74 -12.09 -13.00
N LEU A 101 15.40 -11.01 -13.44
CA LEU A 101 16.72 -11.07 -14.08
C LEU A 101 17.80 -11.55 -13.10
N MET A 102 17.78 -11.05 -11.86
CA MET A 102 18.73 -11.48 -10.83
C MET A 102 18.57 -12.97 -10.48
N MET A 103 17.33 -13.47 -10.41
CA MET A 103 17.08 -14.90 -10.18
C MET A 103 17.56 -15.77 -11.36
N LYS A 104 17.35 -15.35 -12.60
CA LYS A 104 17.83 -16.07 -13.79
C LYS A 104 19.36 -16.12 -13.88
N LYS A 105 20.05 -15.03 -13.54
CA LYS A 105 21.52 -14.99 -13.52
C LYS A 105 22.09 -15.98 -12.48
N LYS A 106 21.46 -16.04 -11.29
CA LYS A 106 21.88 -16.94 -10.21
C LYS A 106 21.73 -18.43 -10.56
N MET A 107 20.69 -18.80 -11.32
CA MET A 107 20.52 -20.19 -11.79
C MET A 107 21.57 -20.59 -12.83
N LYS A 108 21.96 -19.67 -13.71
CA LYS A 108 22.97 -19.94 -14.75
C LYS A 108 24.39 -20.10 -14.18
N GLU A 109 24.68 -19.43 -13.07
CA GLU A 109 25.97 -19.52 -12.37
C GLU A 109 26.14 -20.87 -11.64
N SER A 110 25.05 -21.42 -11.08
CA SER A 110 25.05 -22.76 -10.46
C SER A 110 25.18 -23.92 -11.46
N GLU A 111 24.83 -23.73 -12.73
CA GLU A 111 25.06 -24.73 -13.79
C GLU A 111 26.52 -24.74 -14.28
N SER A 112 27.26 -23.64 -14.16
CA SER A 112 28.69 -23.59 -14.52
C SER A 112 29.63 -24.14 -13.43
N GLU A 113 29.25 -24.10 -12.16
CA GLU A 113 30.04 -24.70 -11.06
C GLU A 113 29.95 -26.23 -11.03
N SER A 114 28.84 -26.81 -11.50
CA SER A 114 28.64 -28.26 -11.54
C SER A 114 29.38 -28.96 -12.70
N ALA A 115 29.81 -28.21 -13.72
CA ALA A 115 30.59 -28.74 -14.84
C ALA A 115 32.10 -28.88 -14.54
N ASN A 116 32.62 -28.27 -13.47
CA ASN A 116 34.07 -28.24 -13.20
C ASN A 116 34.54 -29.27 -12.16
N VAL A 117 33.69 -30.20 -11.71
CA VAL A 117 34.03 -31.18 -10.65
C VAL A 117 34.47 -32.56 -11.19
N TYR A 118 34.40 -32.80 -12.50
CA TYR A 118 34.91 -34.03 -13.13
C TYR A 118 36.09 -33.75 -14.05
N GLY A 119 37.24 -33.36 -13.46
CA GLY A 119 38.44 -33.05 -14.25
C GLY A 119 39.76 -33.22 -13.52
N THR A 120 39.87 -34.03 -12.47
CA THR A 120 41.18 -34.47 -11.95
C THR A 120 41.03 -35.64 -10.99
N LYS A 121 41.24 -36.86 -11.47
CA LYS A 121 41.83 -37.95 -10.66
C LYS A 121 42.73 -38.80 -11.54
N ASP A 122 44.03 -38.55 -11.38
CA ASP A 122 45.11 -39.53 -11.56
C ASP A 122 44.72 -40.93 -11.10
N SER A 123 45.12 -41.96 -11.85
CA SER A 123 45.45 -43.29 -11.32
C SER A 123 46.16 -44.17 -12.37
N ARG A 124 47.49 -44.13 -12.32
CA ARG A 124 48.40 -45.28 -12.21
C ARG A 124 48.00 -46.60 -12.90
N ALA A 125 48.78 -46.99 -13.92
CA ALA A 125 49.26 -48.35 -14.18
C ALA A 125 50.55 -48.27 -15.01
#